data_AF-A0A835HZF7-F1
#
_entry.id   AF-A0A835HZF7-F1
#
_cell.length_a   1.000
_cell.length_b   1.000
_cell.length_c   1.000
_cell.angle_alpha   90.00
_cell.angle_beta   90.00
_cell.angle_gamma   90.00
#
_symmetry.space_group_name_H-M   'P 1'
#
loop_
_entity.id
_entity.type
_entity.pdbx_description
1 polymer ?
#
loop_
_entity_poly.entity_id
_entity_poly.type
_entity_poly.pdbx_seq_one_letter_code
_entity_poly.pdbx_strand_id
1 'polypeptide(L)'
;MYKDVRDIFGYSEGVLALKLRGYEKLGLSAPTVVKLVSCSPSLLVGGVNEDFVRVLEKLKGLGVSSDWFVGHLSYRSVYDWSRMHDMMCFLEKLGCNKKDIGWLFEINPAFLIENSGKKVYVLISMLLKEWIRHFKEQNCTCYGINAHSKENVKETHGMHAESM
;
A
#
# COMPACT_ATOMS: atom_id res chain seq x y z
N MET A 1 3.15 8.22 25.30
CA MET A 1 2.85 7.21 24.27
C MET A 1 1.46 6.62 24.48
N TYR A 2 1.10 6.21 25.70
CA TYR A 2 -0.25 5.71 26.03
C TYR A 2 -1.23 6.76 26.60
N LYS A 3 -0.88 8.05 26.57
CA LYS A 3 -1.69 9.11 27.20
C LYS A 3 -3.09 9.23 26.59
N ASP A 4 -3.21 8.89 25.31
CA ASP A 4 -4.44 9.01 24.53
C ASP A 4 -5.30 7.73 24.56
N VAL A 5 -4.81 6.66 25.20
CA VAL A 5 -5.49 5.36 25.27
C VAL A 5 -5.47 4.85 26.71
N ARG A 6 -6.12 5.61 27.60
CA ARG A 6 -6.11 5.36 29.05
C ARG A 6 -6.74 4.02 29.44
N ASP A 7 -7.67 3.54 28.63
CA ASP A 7 -8.39 2.28 28.86
C ASP A 7 -7.45 1.06 28.92
N ILE A 8 -6.28 1.13 28.28
CA ILE A 8 -5.26 0.06 28.33
C ILE A 8 -4.76 -0.16 29.76
N PHE A 9 -4.65 0.91 30.56
CA PHE A 9 -4.20 0.82 31.95
C PHE A 9 -5.28 0.36 32.93
N GLY A 10 -6.54 0.34 32.50
CA GLY A 10 -7.66 -0.19 33.27
C GLY A 10 -7.92 -1.68 33.06
N TYR A 11 -7.13 -2.35 32.21
CA TYR A 11 -7.30 -3.77 31.94
C TYR A 11 -7.00 -4.63 33.18
N SER A 12 -7.85 -5.64 33.39
CA SER A 12 -7.59 -6.66 34.39
C SER A 12 -6.35 -7.49 34.05
N GLU A 13 -5.79 -8.15 35.06
CA GLU A 13 -4.61 -8.99 34.91
C GLU A 13 -4.78 -10.01 33.77
N GLY A 14 -3.74 -10.17 32.95
CA GLY A 14 -3.73 -11.12 31.83
C GLY A 14 -4.44 -10.66 30.55
N VAL A 15 -5.33 -9.66 30.58
CA VAL A 15 -6.02 -9.16 29.36
C VAL A 15 -5.05 -8.59 28.34
N LEU A 16 -4.05 -7.82 28.80
CA LEU A 16 -3.02 -7.29 27.91
C LEU A 16 -2.20 -8.43 27.26
N ALA A 17 -1.82 -9.45 28.04
CA ALA A 17 -1.10 -10.61 27.52
C ALA A 17 -1.91 -11.42 26.51
N LEU A 18 -3.24 -11.52 26.68
CA LEU A 18 -4.13 -12.15 25.71
C LEU A 18 -4.20 -11.35 24.40
N LYS A 19 -4.24 -10.01 24.48
CA LYS A 19 -4.24 -9.13 23.30
C LYS A 19 -2.95 -9.23 22.51
N LEU A 20 -1.79 -9.20 23.18
CA LEU A 20 -0.49 -9.38 22.52
C LEU A 20 -0.42 -10.73 21.79
N ARG A 21 -0.82 -11.82 22.47
CA ARG A 21 -0.93 -13.15 21.85
C ARG A 21 -1.89 -13.19 20.66
N GLY A 22 -2.93 -12.36 20.65
CA GLY A 22 -3.82 -12.19 19.50
C GLY A 22 -3.07 -11.75 18.23
N TYR A 23 -2.12 -10.83 18.38
CA TYR A 23 -1.28 -10.36 17.27
C TYR A 23 -0.15 -11.35 16.92
N GLU A 24 0.41 -12.07 17.90
CA GLU A 24 1.38 -13.15 17.63
C GLU A 24 0.77 -14.26 16.77
N LYS A 25 -0.51 -14.59 16.99
CA LYS A 25 -1.27 -15.56 16.18
C LYS A 25 -1.44 -15.15 14.71
N LEU A 26 -1.20 -13.88 14.37
CA LEU A 26 -1.17 -13.40 12.98
C LEU A 26 0.18 -13.69 12.28
N GLY A 27 1.11 -14.37 12.97
CA GLY A 27 2.43 -14.71 12.45
C GLY A 27 3.50 -13.65 12.71
N LEU A 28 3.24 -12.70 13.61
CA LEU A 28 4.23 -11.72 14.06
C LEU A 28 5.09 -12.29 15.18
N SER A 29 6.39 -12.01 15.17
CA SER A 29 7.26 -12.37 16.29
C SER A 29 6.92 -11.56 17.56
N ALA A 30 7.20 -12.09 18.75
CA ALA A 30 6.95 -11.36 20.00
C ALA A 30 7.65 -9.98 20.05
N PRO A 31 8.94 -9.82 19.65
CA PRO A 31 9.56 -8.50 19.53
C PRO A 31 8.84 -7.58 18.55
N THR A 32 8.36 -8.12 17.43
CA THR A 32 7.58 -7.37 16.43
C THR A 32 6.27 -6.87 17.01
N VAL A 33 5.55 -7.70 17.77
CA VAL A 33 4.29 -7.31 18.41
C VAL A 33 4.52 -6.20 19.44
N VAL A 34 5.59 -6.28 20.23
CA VAL A 34 5.97 -5.20 21.16
C VAL A 34 6.22 -3.89 20.41
N LYS A 35 6.93 -3.95 19.28
CA LYS A 35 7.14 -2.77 18.42
C LYS A 35 5.81 -2.24 17.86
N LEU A 36 4.94 -3.12 17.34
CA LEU A 36 3.65 -2.76 16.76
C LEU A 36 2.80 -1.96 17.74
N VAL A 37 2.59 -2.49 18.95
CA VAL A 37 1.74 -1.84 19.96
C VAL A 37 2.40 -0.60 20.54
N SER A 38 3.73 -0.50 20.46
CA SER A 38 4.45 0.72 20.81
C SER A 38 4.26 1.83 19.77
N CYS A 39 4.26 1.48 18.49
CA CYS A 39 3.99 2.42 17.41
C CYS A 39 2.51 2.83 17.34
N SER A 40 1.59 1.89 17.63
CA SER A 40 0.15 2.07 17.51
C SER A 40 -0.62 1.50 18.71
N PRO A 41 -0.62 2.18 19.87
CA PRO A 41 -1.30 1.69 21.06
C PRO A 41 -2.81 1.47 20.88
N SER A 42 -3.46 2.16 19.94
CA SER A 42 -4.88 1.99 19.60
C SER A 42 -5.24 0.55 19.20
N LEU A 43 -4.27 -0.23 18.69
CA LEU A 43 -4.45 -1.65 18.38
C LEU A 43 -4.72 -2.52 19.61
N LEU A 44 -4.45 -2.02 20.82
CA LEU A 44 -4.75 -2.71 22.06
C LEU A 44 -6.18 -2.45 22.56
N VAL A 45 -6.95 -1.55 21.92
CA VAL A 45 -8.35 -1.27 22.28
C VAL A 45 -9.26 -2.27 21.58
N GLY A 46 -10.20 -2.87 22.34
CA GLY A 46 -11.15 -3.84 21.77
C GLY A 46 -10.52 -5.17 21.34
N GLY A 47 -10.99 -5.76 20.24
CA GLY A 47 -10.45 -7.00 19.68
C GLY A 47 -9.17 -6.79 18.86
N VAL A 48 -8.74 -7.83 18.15
CA VAL A 48 -7.72 -7.69 17.10
C VAL A 48 -8.28 -6.80 15.99
N ASN A 49 -7.53 -5.79 15.56
CA ASN A 49 -8.00 -4.84 14.55
C ASN A 49 -8.11 -5.50 13.16
N GLU A 50 -9.32 -5.57 12.61
CA GLU A 50 -9.59 -6.23 11.33
C GLU A 50 -8.91 -5.54 10.14
N ASP A 51 -8.83 -4.21 10.14
CA ASP A 51 -8.17 -3.48 9.05
C ASP A 51 -6.68 -3.78 9.00
N PHE A 52 -6.04 -3.89 10.17
CA PHE A 52 -4.65 -4.30 10.29
C PHE A 52 -4.43 -5.75 9.82
N VAL A 53 -5.37 -6.67 10.14
CA VAL A 53 -5.33 -8.05 9.62
C VAL A 53 -5.36 -8.04 8.09
N ARG A 54 -6.26 -7.27 7.47
CA ARG A 54 -6.33 -7.14 6.01
C ARG A 54 -5.03 -6.60 5.40
N VAL A 55 -4.36 -5.67 6.08
CA VAL A 55 -3.03 -5.18 5.65
C VAL A 55 -2.00 -6.32 5.65
N LEU A 56 -1.91 -7.11 6.73
CA LEU A 56 -0.96 -8.22 6.80
C LEU A 56 -1.24 -9.31 5.78
N GLU A 57 -2.52 -9.68 5.59
CA GLU A 57 -2.92 -10.66 4.56
C GLU A 57 -2.57 -10.18 3.16
N LYS A 58 -2.79 -8.89 2.89
CA LYS A 58 -2.45 -8.29 1.60
C LYS A 58 -0.95 -8.30 1.36
N LEU A 59 -0.15 -7.90 2.36
CA LEU A 59 1.32 -7.93 2.28
C LEU A 59 1.85 -9.34 2.02
N LYS A 60 1.32 -10.34 2.73
CA LYS A 60 1.64 -11.74 2.47
C LYS A 60 1.32 -12.16 1.04
N GLY A 61 0.18 -11.72 0.50
CA GLY A 61 -0.19 -11.93 -0.90
C GLY A 61 0.71 -11.23 -1.92
N LEU A 62 1.40 -10.16 -1.52
CA LEU A 62 2.42 -9.45 -2.29
C LEU A 62 3.83 -10.02 -2.11
N GLY A 63 4.00 -11.04 -1.25
CA GLY A 63 5.31 -11.61 -0.91
C GLY A 63 6.11 -10.80 0.10
N VAL A 64 5.52 -9.78 0.73
CA VAL A 64 6.17 -8.90 1.71
C VAL A 64 6.01 -9.46 3.12
N SER A 65 7.10 -9.52 3.87
CA SER A 65 7.08 -10.00 5.26
C SER A 65 6.35 -9.04 6.20
N SER A 66 5.43 -9.56 7.00
CA SER A 66 4.72 -8.82 8.06
C SER A 66 5.68 -8.26 9.11
N ASP A 67 6.69 -9.05 9.50
CA ASP A 67 7.71 -8.62 10.46
C ASP A 67 8.56 -7.48 9.90
N TRP A 68 8.92 -7.56 8.61
CA TRP A 68 9.60 -6.47 7.91
C TRP A 68 8.74 -5.19 7.89
N PHE A 69 7.46 -5.31 7.57
CA PHE A 69 6.55 -4.16 7.50
C PHE A 69 6.41 -3.46 8.86
N VAL A 70 6.12 -4.22 9.92
CA VAL A 70 6.03 -3.68 11.27
C VAL A 70 7.38 -3.11 11.73
N GLY A 71 8.48 -3.73 11.29
CA GLY A 71 9.84 -3.25 11.48
C GLY A 71 10.11 -1.84 10.93
N HIS A 72 9.33 -1.35 9.98
CA HIS A 72 9.47 -0.01 9.41
C HIS A 72 8.48 1.03 9.98
N LEU A 73 7.58 0.61 10.88
CA LEU A 73 6.70 1.56 11.56
C LEU A 73 7.51 2.50 12.46
N SER A 74 7.16 3.78 12.37
CA SER A 74 7.66 4.86 13.22
C SER A 74 6.79 5.03 14.47
N TYR A 75 7.42 5.41 15.57
CA TYR A 75 6.73 5.76 16.81
C TYR A 75 5.86 7.02 16.62
N ARG A 76 4.73 7.10 17.35
CA ARG A 76 3.82 8.27 17.38
C ARG A 76 3.18 8.66 16.04
N SER A 77 3.20 7.77 15.05
CA SER A 77 2.49 7.98 13.80
C SER A 77 1.05 7.47 13.93
N VAL A 78 0.11 8.19 13.35
CA VAL A 78 -1.27 7.73 13.23
C VAL A 78 -1.39 6.99 11.91
N TYR A 79 -1.63 5.68 11.99
CA TYR A 79 -1.81 4.83 10.81
C TYR A 79 -3.28 4.59 10.53
N ASP A 80 -3.65 4.77 9.28
CA ASP A 80 -4.92 4.38 8.72
C ASP A 80 -4.73 3.06 7.96
N TRP A 81 -4.98 1.95 8.64
CA TRP A 81 -4.78 0.60 8.11
C TRP A 81 -5.70 0.32 6.92
N SER A 82 -6.95 0.80 6.97
CA SER A 82 -7.89 0.67 5.85
C SER A 82 -7.34 1.36 4.61
N ARG A 83 -6.82 2.58 4.74
CA ARG A 83 -6.23 3.31 3.59
C ARG A 83 -4.99 2.62 3.02
N MET A 84 -4.15 2.02 3.86
CA MET A 84 -3.01 1.22 3.37
C MET A 84 -3.49 0.03 2.53
N HIS A 85 -4.49 -0.70 3.03
CA HIS A 85 -5.09 -1.81 2.30
C HIS A 85 -5.69 -1.36 0.97
N ASP A 86 -6.44 -0.26 0.97
CA ASP A 86 -7.08 0.29 -0.22
C ASP A 86 -6.05 0.76 -1.24
N MET A 87 -4.93 1.33 -0.80
CA MET A 87 -3.81 1.72 -1.67
C MET A 87 -3.18 0.51 -2.37
N MET A 88 -2.92 -0.58 -1.63
CA MET A 88 -2.40 -1.81 -2.23
C MET A 88 -3.40 -2.41 -3.25
N CYS A 89 -4.70 -2.40 -2.93
CA CYS A 89 -5.74 -2.82 -3.86
C CYS A 89 -5.83 -1.90 -5.09
N PHE A 90 -5.62 -0.60 -4.91
CA PHE A 90 -5.63 0.37 -5.98
C PHE A 90 -4.48 0.14 -6.97
N LEU A 91 -3.27 -0.14 -6.49
CA LEU A 91 -2.14 -0.49 -7.36
C LEU A 91 -2.41 -1.73 -8.21
N GLU A 92 -3.01 -2.77 -7.63
CA GLU A 92 -3.42 -3.95 -8.41
C GLU A 92 -4.49 -3.61 -9.46
N LYS A 93 -5.46 -2.74 -9.12
CA LYS A 93 -6.49 -2.27 -10.07
C LYS A 93 -5.92 -1.42 -11.20
N LEU A 94 -4.78 -0.76 -11.01
CA LEU A 94 -4.04 -0.07 -12.07
C LEU A 94 -3.30 -1.03 -13.02
N GLY A 95 -3.35 -2.34 -12.75
CA GLY A 95 -2.67 -3.35 -13.56
C GLY A 95 -1.24 -3.66 -13.12
N CYS A 96 -0.77 -3.09 -12.01
CA CYS A 96 0.52 -3.47 -11.44
C CYS A 96 0.45 -4.92 -10.94
N ASN A 97 1.42 -5.74 -11.34
CA ASN A 97 1.46 -7.10 -10.83
C ASN A 97 1.94 -7.13 -9.36
N LYS A 98 1.57 -8.18 -8.64
CA LYS A 98 1.84 -8.31 -7.21
C LYS A 98 3.33 -8.28 -6.85
N LYS A 99 4.18 -8.84 -7.70
CA LYS A 99 5.63 -8.89 -7.46
C LYS A 99 6.25 -7.49 -7.51
N ASP A 100 5.85 -6.70 -8.51
CA ASP A 100 6.34 -5.33 -8.66
C ASP A 100 5.87 -4.44 -7.51
N ILE A 101 4.63 -4.62 -7.05
CA ILE A 101 4.11 -3.90 -5.87
C ILE A 101 4.90 -4.29 -4.61
N GLY A 102 5.14 -5.59 -4.39
CA GLY A 102 5.95 -6.06 -3.26
C GLY A 102 7.35 -5.47 -3.28
N TRP A 103 8.02 -5.56 -4.44
CA TRP A 103 9.34 -4.99 -4.67
C TRP A 103 9.39 -3.47 -4.44
N LEU A 104 8.37 -2.73 -4.89
CA LEU A 104 8.25 -1.29 -4.65
C LEU A 104 8.27 -0.96 -3.16
N PHE A 105 7.58 -1.75 -2.34
CA PHE A 105 7.56 -1.54 -0.89
C PHE A 105 8.89 -1.92 -0.26
N GLU A 106 9.51 -3.03 -0.66
CA GLU A 106 10.82 -3.43 -0.15
C GLU A 106 11.90 -2.39 -0.41
N ILE A 107 11.87 -1.73 -1.57
CA ILE A 107 12.78 -0.63 -1.90
C ILE A 107 12.48 0.62 -1.09
N ASN A 108 11.20 0.97 -0.96
CA ASN A 108 10.81 2.18 -0.26
C ASN A 108 9.54 1.98 0.58
N PRO A 109 9.69 1.54 1.85
CA PRO A 109 8.56 1.33 2.76
C PRO A 109 7.71 2.59 2.97
N ALA A 110 8.29 3.78 2.78
CA ALA A 110 7.59 5.05 2.96
C ALA A 110 6.39 5.18 2.01
N PHE A 111 6.40 4.54 0.84
CA PHE A 111 5.25 4.56 -0.07
C PHE A 111 4.00 3.94 0.54
N LEU A 112 4.16 2.90 1.36
CA LEU A 112 3.05 2.26 2.06
C LEU A 112 2.78 2.93 3.43
N ILE A 113 3.84 3.20 4.18
CA ILE A 113 3.75 3.55 5.61
C ILE A 113 3.48 5.04 5.80
N GLU A 114 4.18 5.90 5.07
CA GLU A 114 4.12 7.33 5.28
C GLU A 114 2.76 7.88 4.86
N ASN A 115 2.12 8.62 5.79
CA ASN A 115 0.75 9.08 5.65
C ASN A 115 -0.20 7.96 5.21
N SER A 116 0.10 6.70 5.59
CA SER A 116 -0.68 5.50 5.26
C SER A 116 -1.03 5.42 3.77
N GLY A 117 -0.01 5.47 2.92
CA GLY A 117 -0.15 5.33 1.47
C GLY A 117 -0.58 6.59 0.72
N LYS A 118 -0.88 7.70 1.42
CA LYS A 118 -1.43 8.91 0.77
C LYS A 118 -0.50 9.50 -0.29
N LYS A 119 0.82 9.43 -0.09
CA LYS A 119 1.81 9.97 -1.04
C LYS A 119 1.77 9.25 -2.40
N VAL A 120 1.47 7.95 -2.43
CA VAL A 120 1.39 7.18 -3.68
C VAL A 120 0.28 7.71 -4.58
N TYR A 121 -0.89 8.03 -4.03
CA TYR A 121 -1.99 8.64 -4.80
C TYR A 121 -1.58 9.97 -5.42
N VAL A 122 -0.83 10.81 -4.67
CA VAL A 122 -0.33 12.09 -5.18
C VAL A 122 0.63 11.86 -6.35
N LEU A 123 1.59 10.95 -6.20
CA LEU A 123 2.55 10.63 -7.25
C LEU A 123 1.88 10.09 -8.51
N ILE A 124 0.93 9.17 -8.36
CA ILE A 124 0.17 8.61 -9.48
C ILE A 124 -0.63 9.72 -10.17
N SER A 125 -1.28 10.62 -9.41
CA SER A 125 -2.02 11.74 -10.00
C SER A 125 -1.12 12.70 -10.78
N MET A 126 0.11 12.94 -10.30
CA MET A 126 1.10 13.77 -10.99
C MET A 126 1.59 13.10 -12.28
N LEU A 127 1.93 11.80 -12.23
CA LEU A 127 2.37 11.03 -13.39
C LEU A 127 1.27 10.92 -14.45
N LEU A 128 0.02 10.66 -14.04
CA LEU A 128 -1.12 10.62 -14.95
C LEU A 128 -1.37 11.98 -15.60
N LYS A 129 -1.28 13.07 -14.84
CA LYS A 129 -1.43 14.43 -15.38
C LYS A 129 -0.35 14.72 -16.43
N GLU A 130 0.88 14.34 -16.14
CA GLU A 130 2.02 14.55 -17.03
C GLU A 130 1.91 13.69 -18.30
N TRP A 131 1.49 12.42 -18.14
CA TRP A 131 1.20 11.53 -19.25
C TRP A 131 0.12 12.13 -20.17
N ILE A 132 -1.03 12.53 -19.62
CA ILE A 132 -2.11 13.17 -20.40
C ILE A 132 -1.60 14.41 -21.14
N ARG A 133 -0.77 15.24 -20.49
CA ARG A 133 -0.18 16.44 -21.10
C ARG A 133 0.70 16.10 -22.30
N HIS A 134 1.63 15.15 -22.14
CA HIS A 134 2.52 14.72 -23.20
C HIS A 134 1.76 14.17 -24.42
N PHE A 135 0.72 13.35 -24.20
CA PHE A 135 -0.08 12.78 -25.30
C PHE A 135 -0.91 13.84 -26.03
N LYS A 136 -1.40 14.85 -25.31
CA LYS A 136 -2.09 16.00 -25.92
C LYS A 136 -1.16 16.84 -26.80
N GLU A 137 0.07 17.05 -26.35
CA GLU A 137 1.10 17.79 -27.10
C GLU A 137 1.54 17.05 -28.38
N GLN A 138 1.54 15.71 -28.36
CA GLN A 138 1.93 14.86 -29.51
C GLN A 138 0.78 14.61 -30.52
N ASN A 139 -0.40 15.20 -30.34
CA ASN A 139 -1.59 14.96 -31.19
C ASN A 139 -1.98 13.47 -31.32
N CYS A 140 -1.59 12.62 -30.35
CA CYS A 140 -1.95 11.21 -30.34
C CYS A 140 -3.40 11.05 -29.86
N THR A 141 -4.37 11.06 -30.80
CA THR A 141 -5.80 10.92 -30.51
C THR A 141 -6.28 9.47 -30.34
N CYS A 142 -5.38 8.48 -30.28
CA CYS A 142 -5.74 7.07 -30.11
C CYS A 142 -6.08 6.74 -28.64
N TYR A 143 -7.19 7.30 -28.16
CA TYR A 143 -7.90 6.75 -27.00
C TYR A 143 -8.70 5.53 -27.46
N GLY A 144 -8.21 4.34 -27.13
CA GLY A 144 -8.89 3.10 -27.47
C GLY A 144 -8.26 1.89 -26.82
N ILE A 145 -8.70 1.60 -25.59
CA ILE A 145 -8.44 0.36 -24.86
C ILE A 145 -8.89 -0.82 -25.73
N ASN A 146 -7.95 -1.49 -26.40
CA ASN A 146 -8.14 -2.89 -26.79
C ASN A 146 -6.77 -3.59 -26.90
N ALA A 147 -6.15 -3.89 -25.77
CA ALA A 147 -4.88 -4.60 -25.70
C ALA A 147 -4.99 -6.11 -25.99
N HIS A 148 -6.13 -6.59 -26.53
CA HIS A 148 -6.36 -8.01 -26.80
C HIS A 148 -6.20 -8.44 -28.27
N SER A 149 -5.80 -7.56 -29.19
CA SER A 149 -5.24 -7.99 -30.48
C SER A 149 -3.85 -7.38 -30.69
N LYS A 150 -2.83 -8.24 -30.85
CA LYS A 150 -1.44 -7.84 -31.16
C LYS A 150 -1.28 -7.21 -32.56
N GLU A 151 -2.36 -6.91 -33.27
CA GLU A 151 -2.32 -6.61 -34.70
C GLU A 151 -2.47 -5.13 -35.06
N ASN A 152 -2.82 -4.24 -34.13
CA ASN A 152 -3.13 -2.85 -34.48
C ASN A 152 -2.00 -1.84 -34.23
N VAL A 153 -0.77 -2.30 -33.98
CA VAL A 153 0.41 -1.42 -33.99
C VAL A 153 1.13 -1.58 -35.33
N LYS A 154 0.45 -1.18 -36.41
CA LYS A 154 1.10 -0.85 -37.68
C LYS A 154 0.39 0.33 -38.31
N GLU A 155 1.21 1.18 -38.93
CA GLU A 155 0.84 2.29 -39.81
C GLU A 155 0.53 3.64 -39.17
N THR A 156 1.58 4.34 -38.76
CA THR A 156 1.77 5.75 -39.13
C THR A 156 3.25 6.03 -39.35
N HIS A 157 3.85 5.53 -40.43
CA HIS A 157 5.07 6.09 -41.04
C HIS A 157 5.06 5.69 -42.52
N GLY A 158 4.43 6.53 -43.34
CA GLY A 158 4.35 6.30 -44.77
C GLY A 158 3.42 7.30 -45.45
N MET A 159 3.69 8.60 -45.32
CA MET A 159 3.07 9.62 -46.18
C MET A 159 3.85 10.94 -46.09
N HIS A 160 5.00 10.98 -46.76
CA HIS A 160 5.44 12.14 -47.54
C HIS A 160 6.77 11.81 -48.24
N ALA A 161 6.68 11.40 -49.51
CA ALA A 161 7.60 11.82 -50.57
C ALA A 161 7.24 11.13 -51.90
N GLU A 162 6.11 11.48 -52.51
CA GLU A 162 5.96 11.45 -53.98
C GLU A 162 4.94 12.52 -54.40
N SER A 163 5.43 13.67 -54.89
CA SER A 163 4.81 14.44 -55.99
C SER A 163 5.70 15.63 -56.35
N MET A 164 6.05 15.66 -57.65
CA MET A 164 6.78 16.66 -58.45
C MET A 164 8.29 16.83 -58.24
#